data_AF-A0ABD0RFP3-F1
#
_entry.id   AF-A0ABD0RFP3-F1
#
_cell.length_a   1.000
_cell.length_b   1.000
_cell.length_c   1.000
_cell.angle_alpha   90.00
_cell.angle_beta   90.00
_cell.angle_gamma   90.00
#
_symmetry.space_group_name_H-M   'P 1'
#
loop_
_entity.id
_entity.type
_entity.pdbx_description
1 polymer ?
#
loop_
_entity_poly.entity_id
_entity_poly.type
_entity_poly.pdbx_seq_one_letter_code
_entity_poly.pdbx_strand_id
1 'polypeptide(L)' 'ILRFMGDPHLNGAQENLFGNYIIQKGLTNPGLRDEILCQIANQVWRNTNPDNSERGWLLLLACLSAFAPSAKIEKYLL' A
#
# COMPACT_ATOMS: atom_id res chain seq x y z
N ILE A 1 6.61 -2.38 -1.51
CA ILE A 1 6.19 -1.28 -0.61
C ILE A 1 7.35 -0.33 -0.34
N LEU A 2 8.43 -0.74 0.35
CA LEU A 2 9.56 0.16 0.66
C LEU A 2 10.13 0.93 -0.53
N ARG A 3 10.40 0.25 -1.65
CA ARG A 3 10.88 0.91 -2.88
C ARG A 3 9.86 1.90 -3.45
N PHE A 4 8.58 1.57 -3.42
CA PHE A 4 7.52 2.47 -3.88
C PHE A 4 7.48 3.75 -3.05
N MET A 5 7.66 3.64 -1.72
CA MET A 5 7.62 4.81 -0.84
C MET A 5 8.91 5.63 -0.87
N GLY A 6 10.06 4.97 -0.84
CA GLY A 6 11.33 5.61 -0.51
C GLY A 6 12.26 5.91 -1.69
N ASP A 7 11.93 5.52 -2.93
CA ASP A 7 12.77 5.80 -4.09
C ASP A 7 12.39 7.15 -4.73
N PRO A 8 13.19 8.22 -4.56
CA PRO A 8 12.86 9.55 -5.09
C PRO A 8 12.96 9.62 -6.62
N HIS A 9 13.61 8.63 -7.26
CA HIS A 9 13.71 8.56 -8.72
C HIS A 9 12.55 7.78 -9.32
N LEU A 10 11.73 7.14 -8.50
CA LEU A 10 10.54 6.43 -8.96
C LEU A 10 9.41 7.42 -9.17
N ASN A 11 9.12 7.74 -10.44
CA ASN A 11 8.06 8.66 -10.84
C ASN A 11 7.33 8.18 -12.10
N GLY A 12 6.18 8.80 -12.38
CA GLY A 12 5.42 8.62 -13.61
C GLY A 12 5.09 7.15 -13.89
N ALA A 13 5.52 6.65 -15.06
CA ALA A 13 5.18 5.30 -15.51
C ALA A 13 5.75 4.19 -14.62
N GLN A 14 6.96 4.37 -14.06
CA GLN A 14 7.57 3.36 -13.19
C GLN A 14 6.87 3.29 -11.84
N GLU A 15 6.50 4.44 -11.27
CA GLU A 15 5.71 4.50 -10.05
C GLU A 15 4.38 3.77 -10.22
N ASN A 16 3.65 4.08 -11.30
CA ASN A 16 2.41 3.39 -11.65
C ASN A 16 2.60 1.88 -11.79
N LEU A 17 3.69 1.44 -12.44
CA LEU A 17 4.01 0.02 -12.58
C LEU A 17 4.19 -0.67 -11.22
N PHE A 18 4.95 -0.07 -10.30
CA PHE A 18 5.20 -0.64 -8.97
C PHE A 18 3.94 -0.64 -8.10
N GLY A 19 3.16 0.44 -8.11
CA GLY A 19 1.89 0.51 -7.38
C GLY A 19 0.90 -0.55 -7.88
N ASN A 20 0.71 -0.61 -9.20
CA ASN A 20 -0.16 -1.60 -9.83
C ASN A 20 0.29 -3.04 -9.56
N TYR A 21 1.60 -3.31 -9.55
CA TYR A 21 2.11 -4.63 -9.19
C TYR A 21 1.66 -5.07 -7.80
N ILE A 22 1.75 -4.19 -6.79
CA ILE A 22 1.34 -4.49 -5.41
C ILE A 22 -0.18 -4.74 -5.34
N ILE A 23 -0.97 -3.89 -5.99
CA ILE A 23 -2.43 -4.03 -6.04
C ILE A 23 -2.82 -5.36 -6.72
N GLN A 24 -2.21 -5.67 -7.86
CA GLN A 24 -2.45 -6.91 -8.59
C GLN A 24 -2.11 -8.16 -7.76
N LYS A 25 -1.10 -8.11 -6.88
CA LYS A 25 -0.82 -9.21 -5.95
C LYS A 25 -1.96 -9.46 -4.97
N GLY A 26 -2.57 -8.41 -4.41
CA GLY A 26 -3.74 -8.53 -3.53
C GLY A 26 -5.02 -8.95 -4.26
N LEU A 27 -5.21 -8.51 -5.50
CA LEU A 27 -6.34 -8.94 -6.34
C LEU A 27 -6.26 -10.42 -6.68
N THR A 28 -5.09 -10.88 -7.13
CA THR A 28 -4.86 -12.28 -7.58
C THR A 28 -4.70 -13.28 -6.44
N ASN A 29 -4.31 -12.83 -5.24
CA ASN A 29 -4.09 -13.69 -4.08
C ASN A 29 -4.85 -13.14 -2.86
N PRO A 30 -6.12 -13.54 -2.65
CA PRO A 30 -6.91 -13.07 -1.50
C PRO A 30 -6.23 -13.29 -0.14
N GLY A 31 -5.47 -14.38 0.02
CA GLY A 31 -4.70 -14.66 1.23
C GLY A 31 -3.56 -13.67 1.54
N LEU A 32 -3.17 -12.83 0.57
CA LEU A 32 -2.15 -11.79 0.75
C LEU A 32 -2.73 -10.39 1.04
N ARG A 33 -4.04 -10.20 0.94
CA ARG A 33 -4.65 -8.86 1.08
C ARG A 33 -4.36 -8.25 2.44
N ASP A 34 -4.62 -9.00 3.50
CA ASP A 34 -4.41 -8.53 4.87
C ASP A 34 -2.92 -8.25 5.11
N GLU A 35 -2.02 -9.10 4.63
CA GLU A 35 -0.57 -8.90 4.75
C GLU A 35 -0.13 -7.61 4.05
N ILE A 36 -0.61 -7.36 2.82
CA ILE A 36 -0.30 -6.13 2.08
C ILE A 36 -0.80 -4.90 2.84
N LEU A 37 -2.05 -4.93 3.31
CA LEU A 37 -2.65 -3.80 4.04
C LEU A 37 -1.93 -3.55 5.36
N CYS A 38 -1.62 -4.59 6.14
CA CYS A 38 -0.86 -4.47 7.38
C CYS A 38 0.55 -3.94 7.16
N GLN A 39 1.26 -4.41 6.11
CA GLN A 39 2.59 -3.89 5.79
C GLN A 39 2.54 -2.41 5.43
N ILE A 40 1.58 -1.96 4.60
CA ILE A 40 1.45 -0.55 4.24
C ILE A 40 1.07 0.29 5.47
N ALA A 41 0.09 -0.16 6.26
CA ALA A 41 -0.33 0.50 7.49
C ALA A 41 0.83 0.69 8.48
N ASN A 42 1.65 -0.35 8.66
CA ASN A 42 2.85 -0.28 9.49
C ASN A 42 3.88 0.72 8.95
N GLN A 43 4.02 0.84 7.63
CA GLN A 43 4.95 1.77 7.00
C GLN A 43 4.52 3.25 7.10
N VAL A 44 3.22 3.54 7.19
CA VAL A 44 2.71 4.91 7.35
C VAL A 44 2.56 5.32 8.81
N TRP A 45 2.39 4.35 9.72
CA TRP A 45 2.24 4.63 11.15
C TRP A 45 3.49 5.30 11.73
N ARG A 46 3.33 6.54 12.23
CA ARG A 46 4.40 7.34 12.85
C ARG A 46 5.65 7.49 11.96
N ASN A 47 5.47 7.47 10.65
CA ASN A 47 6.57 7.72 9.73
C ASN A 47 6.98 9.20 9.79
N THR A 48 8.23 9.47 10.16
CA THR A 48 8.76 10.83 10.31
C THR A 48 9.16 11.48 9.00
N ASN A 49 9.21 10.71 7.89
CA ASN A 49 9.46 11.24 6.56
C ASN A 49 8.09 11.50 5.86
N PRO A 50 7.68 12.78 5.68
CA PRO A 50 6.37 13.11 5.15
C PRO A 50 6.17 12.64 3.70
N ASP A 51 7.18 12.76 2.85
CA ASP A 51 7.10 12.34 1.44
C ASP A 51 6.90 10.83 1.31
N ASN A 52 7.67 10.05 2.08
CA ASN A 52 7.51 8.60 2.13
C ASN A 52 6.13 8.21 2.67
N SER A 53 5.67 8.89 3.73
CA SER A 53 4.37 8.65 4.36
C SER A 53 3.23 8.92 3.38
N GLU A 54 3.24 10.05 2.67
CA GLU A 54 2.23 10.40 1.67
C GLU A 54 2.11 9.32 0.59
N ARG A 55 3.24 8.86 0.04
CA ARG A 55 3.26 7.76 -0.94
C ARG A 55 2.68 6.48 -0.37
N GLY A 56 2.99 6.16 0.90
CA GLY A 56 2.40 5.01 1.60
C GLY A 56 0.88 5.13 1.76
N TRP A 57 0.37 6.30 2.13
CA TRP A 57 -1.06 6.54 2.27
C TRP A 57 -1.80 6.44 0.94
N LEU A 58 -1.23 6.99 -0.14
CA LEU A 58 -1.78 6.85 -1.49
C LEU A 58 -1.82 5.37 -1.93
N LEU A 59 -0.78 4.60 -1.62
CA LEU A 59 -0.76 3.16 -1.90
C LEU A 59 -1.82 2.40 -1.08
N LEU A 60 -2.02 2.75 0.19
CA LEU A 60 -3.05 2.16 1.05
C LEU A 60 -4.46 2.44 0.50
N LEU A 61 -4.72 3.70 0.14
CA LEU A 61 -5.98 4.13 -0.49
C LEU A 61 -6.26 3.35 -1.78
N ALA A 62 -5.24 3.19 -2.63
CA ALA A 62 -5.38 2.45 -3.88
C ALA A 62 -5.67 0.96 -3.64
N CYS A 63 -5.04 0.35 -2.64
CA CYS A 63 -5.32 -1.05 -2.27
C CYS A 63 -6.76 -1.21 -1.75
N LEU A 64 -7.21 -0.34 -0.84
CA LEU A 64 -8.57 -0.37 -0.27
C LEU A 64 -9.64 -0.08 -1.33
N SER A 65 -9.31 0.69 -2.37
CA SER A 65 -10.19 0.93 -3.52
C SER A 65 -10.28 -0.29 -4.45
N ALA A 66 -9.27 -1.15 -4.46
CA ALA A 66 -9.20 -2.32 -5.33
C ALA A 66 -9.75 -3.60 -4.69
N PHE A 67 -9.57 -3.77 -3.38
CA PHE A 67 -10.04 -4.95 -2.66
C PHE A 67 -10.37 -4.62 -1.21
N ALA A 68 -11.41 -5.28 -0.69
CA ALA A 68 -11.78 -5.16 0.71
C ALA A 68 -10.77 -5.89 1.63
N PRO A 69 -10.50 -5.36 2.84
CA PRO A 69 -9.86 -6.09 3.91
C PRO A 69 -10.71 -7.29 4.37
N SER A 70 -10.10 -8.25 5.05
CA SER A 70 -10.90 -9.25 5.77
C SER A 70 -11.60 -8.63 6.98
N ALA A 71 -12.68 -9.28 7.44
CA ALA A 71 -13.39 -8.89 8.66
C ALA A 71 -12.50 -8.84 9.91
N LYS A 72 -11.33 -9.51 9.90
CA LYS A 72 -10.38 -9.49 11.02
C LYS A 72 -9.69 -8.14 11.18
N ILE A 73 -9.40 -7.46 10.06
CA ILE A 73 -8.62 -6.22 10.07
C ILE A 73 -9.44 -4.98 9.70
N GLU A 74 -10.61 -5.15 9.07
CA GLU A 74 -11.47 -4.06 8.58
C GLU A 74 -11.69 -2.96 9.62
N LYS A 75 -12.05 -3.32 10.86
CA LYS A 75 -12.29 -2.37 11.95
C LYS A 75 -11.07 -1.50 12.30
N TYR A 76 -9.86 -2.00 12.07
CA TYR A 76 -8.62 -1.30 12.41
C TYR A 76 -8.14 -0.37 11.28
N LEU A 77 -8.75 -0.44 10.10
CA LEU A 77 -8.46 0.40 8.94
C LEU A 77 -9.53 1.48 8.71
N LEU A 78 -10.58 1.51 9.53
CA LEU A 78 -11.59 2.58 9.64
C LEU A 78 -11.11 3.69 10.59
#